data_AF-A0A7J9SZ85-F1
#
_entry.id   AF-A0A7J9SZ85-F1
#
_cell.length_a   1.000
_cell.length_b   1.000
_cell.length_c   1.000
_cell.angle_alpha   90.00
_cell.angle_beta   90.00
_cell.angle_gamma   90.00
#
_symmetry.space_group_name_H-M   'P 1'
#
loop_
_entity.id
_entity.type
_entity.pdbx_description
1 polymer ?
#
loop_
_entity_poly.entity_id
_entity_poly.type
_entity_poly.pdbx_seq_one_letter_code
_entity_poly.pdbx_strand_id
1 'polypeptide(L)' 'MVPYSTLDPIPDETNFDTRPTGLYTITVGDISKTVDVAEQDVLNGRTVTVNLE' A
#
# COMPACT_ATOMS: atom_id res chain seq x y z
N MET A 1 2.90 5.75 -7.85
CA MET A 1 1.86 6.06 -6.86
C MET A 1 0.86 4.92 -6.85
N VAL A 2 0.36 4.53 -5.68
CA VAL A 2 -0.66 3.48 -5.54
C VAL A 2 -1.87 4.06 -4.79
N PRO A 3 -3.09 3.91 -5.31
CA PRO A 3 -4.26 4.61 -4.76
C PRO A 3 -5.00 3.83 -3.67
N TYR A 4 -4.71 2.53 -3.49
CA TYR A 4 -5.38 1.71 -2.47
C TYR A 4 -4.41 1.32 -1.36
N SER A 5 -4.88 1.40 -0.13
CA SER A 5 -4.23 0.77 1.02
C SER A 5 -4.46 -0.73 1.00
N THR A 6 -3.58 -1.48 1.68
CA THR A 6 -3.67 -2.95 1.81
C THR A 6 -3.94 -3.40 3.24
N LEU A 7 -3.83 -2.48 4.20
CA LEU A 7 -4.14 -2.72 5.61
C LEU A 7 -5.62 -2.43 5.89
N ASP A 8 -6.03 -2.62 7.14
CA ASP A 8 -7.43 -2.39 7.55
C ASP A 8 -7.82 -0.91 7.40
N PRO A 9 -9.11 -0.66 7.06
CA PRO A 9 -9.61 0.70 6.92
C PRO A 9 -9.52 1.45 8.26
N ILE A 10 -9.38 2.77 8.17
CA ILE A 10 -9.50 3.65 9.34
C ILE A 10 -10.99 4.05 9.46
N PRO A 11 -11.65 3.75 10.59
CA PRO A 11 -13.05 4.13 10.81
C PRO A 11 -13.25 5.64 10.60
N ASP A 12 -14.34 6.00 9.93
CA ASP A 12 -14.72 7.39 9.64
C ASP A 12 -13.73 8.20 8.77
N GLU A 13 -12.63 7.59 8.30
CA GLU A 13 -11.64 8.23 7.41
C GLU A 13 -11.51 7.54 6.05
N THR A 14 -11.58 6.20 6.02
CA THR A 14 -11.51 5.47 4.76
C THR A 14 -12.74 5.74 3.91
N ASN A 15 -12.51 6.22 2.69
CA ASN A 15 -13.56 6.69 1.79
C ASN A 15 -14.23 5.57 0.96
N PHE A 16 -13.68 4.34 0.99
CA PHE A 16 -14.10 3.24 0.13
C PHE A 16 -14.29 1.95 0.93
N ASP A 17 -15.32 1.17 0.58
CA ASP A 17 -15.60 -0.16 1.16
C ASP A 17 -14.82 -1.29 0.47
N THR A 18 -14.01 -0.94 -0.54
CA THR A 18 -13.30 -1.87 -1.40
C THR A 18 -11.80 -1.80 -1.11
N ARG A 19 -11.16 -2.96 -0.97
CA ARG A 19 -9.72 -3.10 -0.73
C ARG A 19 -9.11 -4.16 -1.65
N PRO A 20 -7.84 -4.02 -2.09
CA PRO A 20 -7.06 -5.11 -2.66
C PRO A 20 -7.17 -6.39 -1.82
N THR A 21 -7.24 -7.53 -2.49
CA THR A 21 -7.27 -8.85 -1.84
C THR A 21 -5.90 -9.30 -1.34
N GLY A 22 -4.84 -8.57 -1.65
CA GLY A 22 -3.46 -8.90 -1.28
C GLY A 22 -2.53 -7.68 -1.32
N LEU A 23 -1.29 -7.90 -0.89
CA LEU A 23 -0.24 -6.89 -0.87
C LEU A 23 0.22 -6.50 -2.27
N TYR A 24 0.82 -5.32 -2.39
CA TYR A 24 1.53 -4.97 -3.62
C TYR A 24 2.81 -5.77 -3.73
N THR A 25 3.15 -6.20 -4.95
CA THR A 25 4.46 -6.78 -5.27
C THR A 25 5.23 -5.78 -6.11
N ILE A 26 6.42 -5.42 -5.64
CA ILE A 26 7.39 -4.61 -6.38
C ILE A 26 8.43 -5.57 -6.93
N THR A 27 8.59 -5.56 -8.25
CA THR A 27 9.60 -6.35 -8.96
C THR A 27 10.54 -5.41 -9.71
N VAL A 28 11.84 -5.54 -9.45
CA VAL A 28 12.90 -4.79 -10.15
C VAL A 28 13.98 -5.79 -10.56
N GLY A 29 14.11 -6.02 -11.88
CA GLY A 29 14.94 -7.11 -12.40
C GLY A 29 14.43 -8.46 -11.88
N ASP A 30 15.33 -9.21 -11.23
CA ASP A 30 15.04 -10.54 -10.69
C ASP A 30 14.59 -10.51 -9.21
N ILE A 31 14.54 -9.32 -8.58
CA ILE A 31 14.19 -9.16 -7.17
C ILE A 31 12.70 -8.83 -7.08
N SER A 32 11.97 -9.57 -6.24
CA SER A 32 10.57 -9.28 -5.88
C SER A 32 10.40 -9.12 -4.37
N LYS A 33 9.66 -8.10 -3.96
CA LYS A 33 9.29 -7.86 -2.56
C LYS A 33 7.81 -7.50 -2.47
N THR A 34 7.16 -8.01 -1.44
CA THR A 34 5.80 -7.59 -1.09
C THR A 34 5.86 -6.39 -0.15
N VAL A 35 4.97 -5.43 -0.36
CA VAL A 35 4.85 -4.23 0.48
C VAL A 35 3.39 -4.01 0.86
N ASP A 36 3.16 -3.74 2.14
CA ASP A 36 1.91 -3.20 2.63
C ASP A 36 1.90 -1.68 2.55
N VAL A 37 0.72 -1.12 2.31
CA VAL A 37 0.49 0.31 2.25
C VAL A 37 -0.62 0.66 3.23
N ALA A 38 -0.32 1.49 4.22
CA ALA A 38 -1.31 1.91 5.20
C ALA A 38 -2.28 2.93 4.59
N GLU A 39 -3.52 2.96 5.08
CA GLU A 39 -4.51 3.96 4.69
C GLU A 39 -3.98 5.40 4.90
N GLN A 40 -3.24 5.61 5.99
CA GLN A 40 -2.69 6.92 6.29
C GLN A 40 -1.63 7.38 5.28
N ASP A 41 -0.94 6.45 4.62
CA ASP A 41 0.04 6.79 3.59
C ASP A 41 -0.65 7.24 2.30
N VAL A 42 -1.80 6.64 1.98
CA VAL A 42 -2.64 7.05 0.85
C VAL A 42 -3.28 8.41 1.13
N LEU A 43 -3.95 8.57 2.27
CA LEU A 43 -4.68 9.79 2.64
C LEU A 43 -3.79 11.03 2.66
N ASN A 44 -2.54 10.89 3.11
CA ASN A 44 -1.59 12.01 3.21
C ASN A 44 -0.57 12.07 2.06
N GLY A 45 -0.66 11.17 1.07
CA GLY A 45 0.31 11.11 -0.03
C GLY A 45 1.76 10.90 0.43
N ARG A 46 1.98 10.03 1.41
CA ARG A 46 3.32 9.75 1.97
C ARG A 46 4.16 8.87 1.03
N THR A 47 5.47 8.94 1.22
CA THR A 47 6.42 8.05 0.56
C THR A 47 6.65 6.81 1.43
N VAL A 48 6.42 5.63 0.86
CA VAL A 48 6.78 4.34 1.45
C VAL A 48 8.11 3.90 0.84
N THR A 49 9.14 3.73 1.69
CA THR A 49 10.47 3.26 1.27
C THR A 49 10.52 1.75 1.33
N VAL A 50 10.91 1.11 0.23
CA VAL A 50 11.10 -0.35 0.15
C VAL A 50 12.56 -0.63 -0.18
N ASN A 51 13.24 -1.32 0.73
CA ASN A 51 14.59 -1.81 0.48
C ASN A 51 14.52 -3.12 -0.31
N LEU A 52 15.15 -3.13 -1.48
CA LEU A 52 15.20 -4.30 -2.36
C LEU A 52 16.45 -5.16 -2.11
N GLU A 53 17.22 -4.84 -1.06
CA GLU A 53 18.47 -5.50 -0.66
C GLU A 53 18.36 -6.01 0.78
#